data_AF-F7UZN0-F1
#
_entry.id   AF-F7UZN0-F1
#
_cell.length_a   1.000
_cell.length_b   1.000
_cell.length_c   1.000
_cell.angle_alpha   90.00
_cell.angle_beta   90.00
_cell.angle_gamma   90.00
#
_symmetry.space_group_name_H-M   'P 1'
#
loop_
_entity.id
_entity.type
_entity.pdbx_description
1 polymer ?
#
loop_
_entity_poly.entity_id
_entity_poly.type
_entity_poly.pdbx_seq_one_letter_code
_entity_poly.pdbx_strand_id
1 'polypeptide(L)'
;MREVDTESLKRVVRYLRDGAFRTLREKTLFGVEVPPDEASGRHAPCWVHKAHGEGLKPVVFEIHGGGFALGDARKEDALCEWVRDVFDVHVVGVNYRLTPEYPAPAALDDVLSTMAYVGRGGVCTADPTKFYLLGYSAGANLALAAALAAQTRSDFNVAGLVLHYPFLDAFTPPDPAKGRAIDLPYEMMVAFNDWYTAGADARDPFISPAFAHDVQLAALPLVTMYPVVDDPLKEQADALYERMKRVGCDVLYRPVEGVYHGYIEDAADIEMYRATSMSQTVAIRPDSFAQVAGQKMKESLEDVLGPVKRDLPFPGIESEGML
;
A
#
# COMPACT_ATOMS: atom_id res chain seq x y z
N MET A 1 3.22 -2.88 -31.41
CA MET A 1 2.74 -3.52 -30.16
C MET A 1 1.33 -4.04 -30.43
N ARG A 2 0.96 -5.19 -29.85
CA ARG A 2 -0.45 -5.63 -29.90
C ARG A 2 -1.26 -4.71 -29.01
N GLU A 3 -2.42 -4.27 -29.49
CA GLU A 3 -3.40 -3.54 -28.68
C GLU A 3 -3.93 -4.47 -27.59
N VAL A 4 -3.91 -4.01 -26.34
CA VAL A 4 -4.41 -4.77 -25.19
C VAL A 4 -5.90 -4.49 -25.05
N ASP A 5 -6.73 -5.53 -25.13
CA ASP A 5 -8.17 -5.43 -24.86
C ASP A 5 -8.43 -5.34 -23.35
N THR A 6 -8.38 -4.12 -22.80
CA THR A 6 -8.58 -3.87 -21.38
C THR A 6 -10.01 -4.20 -20.95
N GLU A 7 -11.02 -4.06 -21.81
CA GLU A 7 -12.42 -4.38 -21.48
C GLU A 7 -12.61 -5.87 -21.15
N SER A 8 -11.96 -6.76 -21.89
CA SER A 8 -12.03 -8.19 -21.60
C SER A 8 -11.40 -8.56 -20.26
N LEU A 9 -10.38 -7.82 -19.81
CA LEU A 9 -9.70 -8.05 -18.53
C LEU A 9 -10.55 -7.67 -17.31
N LYS A 10 -11.60 -6.84 -17.46
CA LYS A 10 -12.56 -6.55 -16.38
C LYS A 10 -13.28 -7.80 -15.88
N ARG A 11 -13.44 -8.83 -16.73
CA ARG A 11 -13.99 -10.13 -16.30
C ARG A 11 -13.03 -10.88 -15.38
N VAL A 12 -11.73 -10.81 -15.66
CA VAL A 12 -10.68 -11.43 -14.82
C VAL A 12 -10.64 -10.77 -13.46
N VAL A 13 -10.64 -9.43 -13.40
CA VAL A 13 -10.67 -8.69 -12.13
C VAL A 13 -11.89 -9.04 -11.29
N ARG A 14 -13.09 -9.06 -11.87
CA ARG A 14 -14.31 -9.47 -11.15
C ARG A 14 -14.20 -10.87 -10.58
N TYR A 15 -13.69 -11.82 -11.37
CA TYR A 15 -13.47 -13.19 -10.88
C TYR A 15 -12.51 -13.25 -9.69
N LEU A 16 -11.39 -12.51 -9.75
CA LEU A 16 -10.41 -12.44 -8.67
C LEU A 16 -10.99 -11.78 -7.41
N ARG A 17 -11.74 -10.68 -7.56
CA ARG A 17 -12.44 -10.02 -6.45
C ARG A 17 -13.46 -10.94 -5.79
N ASP A 18 -14.27 -11.65 -6.58
CA ASP A 18 -15.25 -12.60 -6.05
C ASP A 18 -14.59 -13.75 -5.29
N GLY A 19 -13.43 -14.22 -5.77
CA GLY A 19 -12.59 -15.20 -5.08
C GLY A 19 -12.11 -14.68 -3.73
N ALA A 20 -11.47 -13.52 -3.73
CA ALA A 20 -10.99 -12.85 -2.53
C ALA A 20 -12.12 -12.61 -1.52
N PHE A 21 -13.26 -12.11 -1.97
CA PHE A 21 -14.41 -11.82 -1.13
C PHE A 21 -14.96 -13.07 -0.42
N ARG A 22 -15.01 -14.22 -1.12
CA ARG A 22 -15.43 -15.49 -0.50
C ARG A 22 -14.49 -15.90 0.62
N THR A 23 -13.18 -15.85 0.39
CA THR A 23 -12.18 -16.20 1.39
C THR A 23 -12.23 -15.25 2.60
N LEU A 24 -12.30 -13.95 2.36
CA LEU A 24 -12.32 -12.94 3.42
C LEU A 24 -13.59 -12.98 4.28
N ARG A 25 -14.72 -13.43 3.74
CA ARG A 25 -15.98 -13.54 4.49
C ARG A 25 -15.91 -14.58 5.61
N GLU A 26 -15.07 -15.59 5.45
CA GLU A 26 -14.90 -16.67 6.43
C GLU A 26 -13.79 -16.36 7.46
N LYS A 27 -13.04 -15.28 7.24
CA LYS A 27 -11.90 -14.90 8.06
C LYS A 27 -12.34 -14.13 9.31
N THR A 28 -11.76 -14.48 10.45
CA THR A 28 -11.86 -13.70 11.67
C THR A 28 -10.99 -12.46 11.53
N LEU A 29 -11.58 -11.28 11.72
CA LEU A 29 -10.89 -10.00 11.69
C LEU A 29 -10.68 -9.51 13.13
N PHE A 30 -9.52 -8.90 13.38
CA PHE A 30 -9.14 -8.28 14.64
C PHE A 30 -9.54 -6.81 14.68
N GLY A 31 -9.46 -6.11 13.54
CA GLY A 31 -9.83 -4.71 13.42
C GLY A 31 -11.33 -4.48 13.52
N VAL A 32 -11.72 -3.34 14.10
CA VAL A 32 -13.13 -2.93 14.13
C VAL A 32 -13.47 -2.22 12.83
N GLU A 33 -14.45 -2.73 12.10
CA GLU A 33 -14.96 -2.07 10.90
C GLU A 33 -15.64 -0.74 11.26
N VAL A 34 -15.27 0.29 10.52
CA VAL A 34 -15.93 1.59 10.51
C VAL A 34 -16.55 1.76 9.12
N PRO A 35 -17.89 1.77 9.02
CA PRO A 35 -18.56 1.82 7.73
C PRO A 35 -18.33 3.17 7.03
N PRO A 36 -18.64 3.28 5.73
CA PRO A 36 -18.75 4.57 5.05
C PRO A 36 -19.73 5.49 5.78
N ASP A 37 -19.53 6.79 5.63
CA ASP A 37 -20.46 7.82 6.09
C ASP A 37 -20.55 8.92 5.03
N GLU A 38 -21.55 8.76 4.19
CA GLU A 38 -21.90 9.69 3.12
C GLU A 38 -22.15 11.11 3.67
N ALA A 39 -22.68 11.25 4.89
CA ALA A 39 -22.96 12.57 5.47
C ALA A 39 -21.68 13.36 5.80
N SER A 40 -20.56 12.67 6.05
CA SER A 40 -19.24 13.28 6.24
C SER A 40 -18.36 13.22 4.99
N GLY A 41 -18.87 12.72 3.86
CA GLY A 41 -18.14 12.57 2.60
C GLY A 41 -17.11 11.44 2.61
N ARG A 42 -17.23 10.47 3.54
CA ARG A 42 -16.35 9.29 3.59
C ARG A 42 -17.04 8.12 2.89
N HIS A 43 -16.53 7.73 1.73
CA HIS A 43 -17.14 6.68 0.91
C HIS A 43 -16.54 5.28 1.15
N ALA A 44 -15.33 5.21 1.69
CA ALA A 44 -14.66 3.95 1.99
C ALA A 44 -14.88 3.49 3.44
N PRO A 45 -15.15 2.19 3.68
CA PRO A 45 -14.99 1.62 5.00
C PRO A 45 -13.50 1.55 5.36
N CYS A 46 -13.21 1.46 6.67
CA CYS A 46 -11.86 1.18 7.15
C CYS A 46 -11.89 0.23 8.36
N TRP A 47 -10.76 -0.42 8.62
CA TRP A 47 -10.58 -1.31 9.77
C TRP A 47 -9.60 -0.69 10.76
N VAL A 48 -10.04 -0.53 12.01
CA VAL A 48 -9.29 0.20 13.03
C VAL A 48 -8.79 -0.75 14.11
N HIS A 49 -7.46 -0.80 14.26
CA HIS A 49 -6.75 -1.48 15.34
C HIS A 49 -6.26 -0.42 16.32
N LYS A 50 -6.88 -0.35 17.50
CA LYS A 50 -6.54 0.66 18.49
C LYS A 50 -5.27 0.30 19.24
N ALA A 51 -4.38 1.27 19.42
CA ALA A 51 -3.21 1.18 20.29
C ALA A 51 -3.59 0.80 21.73
N HIS A 52 -2.60 0.37 22.51
CA HIS A 52 -2.81 -0.02 23.90
C HIS A 52 -2.87 1.21 24.82
N GLY A 53 -3.79 1.17 25.78
CA GLY A 53 -3.91 2.19 26.83
C GLY A 53 -4.53 3.51 26.36
N GLU A 54 -4.49 4.50 27.26
CA GLU A 54 -5.13 5.81 27.07
C GLU A 54 -4.16 6.86 26.52
N GLY A 55 -4.72 7.93 25.93
CA GLY A 55 -3.98 9.11 25.47
C GLY A 55 -3.82 9.20 23.94
N LEU A 56 -3.20 10.29 23.49
CA LEU A 56 -2.91 10.53 22.07
C LEU A 56 -1.83 9.56 21.59
N LYS A 57 -2.12 8.83 20.51
CA LYS A 57 -1.19 7.86 19.91
C LYS A 57 -0.97 8.17 18.42
N PRO A 58 0.21 7.86 17.88
CA PRO A 58 0.44 7.91 16.44
C PRO A 58 -0.54 7.01 15.68
N VAL A 59 -0.73 7.31 14.39
CA VAL A 59 -1.57 6.50 13.50
C VAL A 59 -0.76 6.07 12.29
N VAL A 60 -0.78 4.78 11.99
CA VAL A 60 -0.34 4.22 10.71
C VAL A 60 -1.58 3.97 9.85
N PHE A 61 -1.62 4.56 8.67
CA PHE A 61 -2.61 4.22 7.66
C PHE A 61 -2.00 3.18 6.73
N GLU A 62 -2.56 1.99 6.76
CA GLU A 62 -2.23 0.92 5.82
C GLU A 62 -3.08 1.11 4.57
N ILE A 63 -2.41 1.11 3.42
CA ILE A 63 -3.01 1.33 2.12
C ILE A 63 -2.57 0.17 1.21
N HIS A 64 -3.50 -0.75 0.99
CA HIS A 64 -3.24 -2.00 0.28
C HIS A 64 -2.84 -1.77 -1.18
N GLY A 65 -2.16 -2.76 -1.77
CA GLY A 65 -1.81 -2.80 -3.18
C GLY A 65 -2.96 -3.29 -4.07
N GLY A 66 -2.60 -3.86 -5.23
CA GLY A 66 -3.57 -4.45 -6.17
C GLY A 66 -3.90 -3.60 -7.40
N GLY A 67 -3.01 -2.69 -7.80
CA GLY A 67 -3.16 -1.97 -9.08
C GLY A 67 -4.43 -1.13 -9.17
N PHE A 68 -4.91 -0.58 -8.05
CA PHE A 68 -6.16 0.16 -7.91
C PHE A 68 -7.44 -0.61 -8.28
N ALA A 69 -7.33 -1.87 -8.71
CA ALA A 69 -8.43 -2.69 -9.20
C ALA A 69 -8.63 -3.97 -8.37
N LEU A 70 -7.65 -4.33 -7.56
CA LEU A 70 -7.67 -5.47 -6.64
C LEU A 70 -7.31 -4.97 -5.24
N GLY A 71 -7.24 -5.90 -4.30
CA GLY A 71 -6.94 -5.62 -2.90
C GLY A 71 -8.21 -5.38 -2.08
N ASP A 72 -8.04 -5.55 -0.77
CA ASP A 72 -9.06 -5.34 0.24
C ASP A 72 -8.34 -5.18 1.58
N ALA A 73 -8.67 -4.15 2.36
CA ALA A 73 -8.00 -3.87 3.63
C ALA A 73 -8.08 -5.04 4.63
N ARG A 74 -9.10 -5.90 4.52
CA ARG A 74 -9.24 -7.08 5.39
C ARG A 74 -8.17 -8.14 5.16
N LYS A 75 -7.51 -8.14 3.99
CA LYS A 75 -6.39 -9.06 3.70
C LYS A 75 -5.25 -8.82 4.68
N GLU A 76 -4.95 -7.55 4.96
CA GLU A 76 -3.84 -7.12 5.80
C GLU A 76 -4.24 -6.90 7.27
N ASP A 77 -5.42 -7.36 7.70
CA ASP A 77 -5.93 -7.15 9.07
C ASP A 77 -5.01 -7.76 10.15
N ALA A 78 -4.46 -8.96 9.90
CA ALA A 78 -3.49 -9.58 10.81
C ALA A 78 -2.15 -8.82 10.87
N LEU A 79 -1.73 -8.24 9.74
CA LEU A 79 -0.56 -7.37 9.68
C LEU A 79 -0.80 -6.06 10.44
N CYS A 80 -1.97 -5.45 10.27
CA CYS A 80 -2.34 -4.24 10.99
C CYS A 80 -2.38 -4.47 12.51
N GLU A 81 -2.90 -5.61 12.94
CA GLU A 81 -2.88 -6.04 14.34
C GLU A 81 -1.45 -6.22 14.85
N TRP A 82 -0.59 -6.89 14.08
CA TRP A 82 0.83 -7.05 14.42
C TRP A 82 1.56 -5.71 14.53
N VAL A 83 1.36 -4.78 13.59
CA VAL A 83 1.96 -3.43 13.64
C VAL A 83 1.50 -2.69 14.89
N ARG A 84 0.20 -2.74 15.20
CA ARG A 84 -0.34 -2.16 16.44
C ARG A 84 0.35 -2.70 17.67
N ASP A 85 0.53 -4.02 17.77
CA ASP A 85 1.14 -4.66 18.93
C ASP A 85 2.64 -4.38 19.05
N VAL A 86 3.36 -4.39 17.94
CA VAL A 86 4.81 -4.21 17.91
C VAL A 86 5.21 -2.76 18.20
N PHE A 87 4.46 -1.78 17.69
CA PHE A 87 4.82 -0.36 17.79
C PHE A 87 3.97 0.46 18.77
N ASP A 88 2.86 -0.09 19.26
CA ASP A 88 1.89 0.59 20.14
C ASP A 88 1.33 1.88 19.50
N VAL A 89 0.81 1.72 18.28
CA VAL A 89 0.21 2.76 17.44
C VAL A 89 -1.20 2.34 17.03
N HIS A 90 -2.06 3.31 16.69
CA HIS A 90 -3.30 2.98 15.98
C HIS A 90 -2.94 2.56 14.56
N VAL A 91 -3.61 1.56 14.02
CA VAL A 91 -3.49 1.18 12.61
C VAL A 91 -4.86 1.24 11.95
N VAL A 92 -4.93 1.86 10.79
CA VAL A 92 -6.17 2.05 10.02
C VAL A 92 -5.95 1.50 8.62
N GLY A 93 -6.52 0.33 8.33
CA GLY A 93 -6.56 -0.24 6.98
C GLY A 93 -7.64 0.45 6.15
N VAL A 94 -7.25 1.16 5.09
CA VAL A 94 -8.16 1.94 4.25
C VAL A 94 -8.66 1.10 3.09
N ASN A 95 -9.97 0.81 3.03
CA ASN A 95 -10.55 -0.01 1.96
C ASN A 95 -11.11 0.87 0.84
N TYR A 96 -10.22 1.52 0.12
CA TYR A 96 -10.56 2.55 -0.87
C TYR A 96 -11.33 1.98 -2.08
N ARG A 97 -12.11 2.84 -2.75
CA ARG A 97 -12.87 2.48 -3.95
C ARG A 97 -11.94 2.10 -5.11
N LEU A 98 -12.33 1.06 -5.84
CA LEU A 98 -11.49 0.45 -6.88
C LEU A 98 -11.94 0.78 -8.30
N THR A 99 -10.97 0.80 -9.21
CA THR A 99 -11.14 0.87 -10.67
C THR A 99 -11.60 -0.46 -11.23
N PRO A 100 -12.28 -0.53 -12.39
CA PRO A 100 -12.67 0.57 -13.28
C PRO A 100 -13.91 1.34 -12.82
N GLU A 101 -14.61 0.91 -11.77
CA GLU A 101 -15.85 1.56 -11.32
C GLU A 101 -15.60 2.98 -10.80
N TYR A 102 -14.47 3.20 -10.14
CA TYR A 102 -14.08 4.47 -9.55
C TYR A 102 -12.64 4.84 -9.97
N PRO A 103 -12.46 5.54 -11.11
CA PRO A 103 -11.15 6.01 -11.55
C PRO A 103 -10.56 7.09 -10.64
N ALA A 104 -9.32 7.49 -10.89
CA ALA A 104 -8.71 8.61 -10.19
C ALA A 104 -9.59 9.88 -10.28
N PRO A 105 -9.72 10.67 -9.19
CA PRO A 105 -9.00 10.57 -7.92
C PRO A 105 -9.74 9.80 -6.81
N ALA A 106 -10.74 8.96 -7.10
CA ALA A 106 -11.64 8.40 -6.07
C ALA A 106 -10.92 7.67 -4.92
N ALA A 107 -9.92 6.84 -5.23
CA ALA A 107 -9.13 6.14 -4.21
C ALA A 107 -8.32 7.10 -3.33
N LEU A 108 -7.77 8.17 -3.90
CA LEU A 108 -7.03 9.19 -3.15
C LEU A 108 -7.97 9.99 -2.23
N ASP A 109 -9.15 10.34 -2.71
CA ASP A 109 -10.18 11.02 -1.91
C ASP A 109 -10.61 10.16 -0.71
N ASP A 110 -10.71 8.85 -0.88
CA ASP A 110 -11.02 7.91 0.19
C ASP A 110 -9.92 7.84 1.25
N VAL A 111 -8.65 7.83 0.85
CA VAL A 111 -7.51 7.90 1.77
C VAL A 111 -7.52 9.22 2.55
N LEU A 112 -7.62 10.35 1.86
CA LEU A 112 -7.58 11.68 2.49
C LEU A 112 -8.78 11.91 3.42
N SER A 113 -9.98 11.49 3.02
CA SER A 113 -11.19 11.63 3.85
C SER A 113 -11.12 10.75 5.10
N THR A 114 -10.55 9.54 4.99
CA THR A 114 -10.30 8.65 6.13
C THR A 114 -9.29 9.26 7.10
N MET A 115 -8.16 9.79 6.60
CA MET A 115 -7.18 10.49 7.43
C MET A 115 -7.79 11.68 8.16
N ALA A 116 -8.55 12.52 7.45
CA ALA A 116 -9.23 13.67 8.02
C ALA A 116 -10.23 13.25 9.12
N TYR A 117 -10.97 12.16 8.92
CA TYR A 117 -11.92 11.64 9.90
C TYR A 117 -11.22 11.16 11.18
N VAL A 118 -10.09 10.45 11.03
CA VAL A 118 -9.27 9.99 12.15
C VAL A 118 -8.65 11.17 12.90
N GLY A 119 -8.13 12.18 12.19
CA GLY A 119 -7.52 13.39 12.78
C GLY A 119 -8.49 14.21 13.64
N ARG A 120 -9.79 14.13 13.36
CA ARG A 120 -10.85 14.75 14.17
C ARG A 120 -11.36 13.86 15.33
N GLY A 121 -10.73 12.71 15.56
CA GLY A 121 -11.09 11.79 16.64
C GLY A 121 -12.28 10.88 16.33
N GLY A 122 -12.59 10.64 15.05
CA GLY A 122 -13.79 9.90 14.64
C GLY A 122 -13.81 8.42 15.04
N VAL A 123 -12.65 7.80 15.29
CA VAL A 123 -12.54 6.36 15.56
C VAL A 123 -11.64 6.01 16.75
N CYS A 124 -10.62 6.82 17.00
CA CYS A 124 -9.62 6.59 18.03
C CYS A 124 -9.03 7.92 18.52
N THR A 125 -8.36 7.88 19.67
CA THR A 125 -7.62 9.02 20.25
C THR A 125 -6.28 9.18 19.52
N ALA A 126 -6.34 9.76 18.32
CA ALA A 126 -5.21 9.95 17.43
C ALA A 126 -4.45 11.25 17.73
N ASP A 127 -3.11 11.21 17.66
CA ASP A 127 -2.27 12.40 17.56
C ASP A 127 -2.25 12.88 16.09
N PRO A 128 -2.96 13.96 15.72
CA PRO A 128 -3.07 14.40 14.34
C PRO A 128 -1.75 14.94 13.78
N THR A 129 -0.70 15.10 14.61
CA THR A 129 0.63 15.53 14.15
C THR A 129 1.53 14.38 13.71
N LYS A 130 1.14 13.13 13.99
CA LYS A 130 1.95 11.92 13.84
C LYS A 130 1.25 10.84 13.00
N PHE A 131 0.89 11.20 11.77
CA PHE A 131 0.32 10.25 10.82
C PHE A 131 1.42 9.67 9.93
N TYR A 132 1.44 8.36 9.79
CA TYR A 132 2.39 7.61 8.97
C TYR A 132 1.62 6.85 7.91
N LEU A 133 2.12 6.84 6.68
CA LEU A 133 1.48 6.16 5.56
C LEU A 133 2.31 4.96 5.16
N LEU A 134 1.74 3.77 5.30
CA LEU A 134 2.31 2.49 4.89
C LEU A 134 1.56 2.00 3.65
N GLY A 135 2.25 1.95 2.52
CA GLY A 135 1.63 1.55 1.26
C GLY A 135 2.46 0.54 0.47
N TYR A 136 1.76 -0.27 -0.32
CA TYR A 136 2.33 -1.31 -1.17
C TYR A 136 1.94 -1.07 -2.63
N SER A 137 2.86 -1.11 -3.58
CA SER A 137 2.51 -1.02 -5.01
C SER A 137 1.62 0.20 -5.33
N ALA A 138 0.38 0.00 -5.79
CA ALA A 138 -0.63 1.04 -5.96
C ALA A 138 -1.01 1.77 -4.66
N GLY A 139 -1.00 1.11 -3.51
CA GLY A 139 -1.20 1.76 -2.22
C GLY A 139 -0.02 2.67 -1.83
N ALA A 140 1.20 2.34 -2.26
CA ALA A 140 2.37 3.21 -2.10
C ALA A 140 2.27 4.47 -2.99
N ASN A 141 1.66 4.35 -4.18
CA ASN A 141 1.28 5.50 -5.00
C ASN A 141 0.35 6.43 -4.21
N LEU A 142 -0.76 5.88 -3.68
CA LEU A 142 -1.75 6.63 -2.92
C LEU A 142 -1.17 7.24 -1.65
N ALA A 143 -0.29 6.52 -0.94
CA ALA A 143 0.42 7.04 0.22
C ALA A 143 1.22 8.30 -0.13
N LEU A 144 2.01 8.26 -1.20
CA LEU A 144 2.81 9.40 -1.64
C LEU A 144 1.92 10.55 -2.16
N ALA A 145 0.90 10.25 -2.97
CA ALA A 145 -0.07 11.24 -3.46
C ALA A 145 -0.82 11.93 -2.30
N ALA A 146 -1.21 11.16 -1.27
CA ALA A 146 -1.87 11.68 -0.08
C ALA A 146 -0.94 12.59 0.74
N ALA A 147 0.34 12.23 0.87
CA ALA A 147 1.32 13.11 1.52
C ALA A 147 1.55 14.42 0.75
N LEU A 148 1.59 14.38 -0.58
CA LEU A 148 1.66 15.59 -1.41
C LEU A 148 0.42 16.48 -1.22
N ALA A 149 -0.78 15.88 -1.20
CA ALA A 149 -2.04 16.60 -0.97
C ALA A 149 -2.16 17.14 0.47
N ALA A 150 -1.58 16.45 1.44
CA ALA A 150 -1.60 16.84 2.85
C ALA A 150 -0.81 18.13 3.13
N GLN A 151 0.16 18.51 2.29
CA GLN A 151 0.98 19.71 2.47
C GLN A 151 0.16 21.01 2.53
N THR A 152 -1.02 21.04 1.93
CA THR A 152 -1.93 22.20 1.96
C THR A 152 -3.04 22.09 3.00
N ARG A 153 -2.99 21.06 3.87
CA ARG A 153 -4.01 20.80 4.89
C ARG A 153 -3.55 21.26 6.27
N SER A 154 -4.52 21.49 7.16
CA SER A 154 -4.27 21.92 8.55
C SER A 154 -4.94 21.01 9.59
N ASP A 155 -5.71 20.01 9.16
CA ASP A 155 -6.46 19.10 10.04
C ASP A 155 -5.65 17.88 10.48
N PHE A 156 -4.54 17.57 9.80
CA PHE A 156 -3.55 16.56 10.19
C PHE A 156 -2.20 16.84 9.53
N ASN A 157 -1.15 16.17 9.99
CA ASN A 157 0.19 16.21 9.42
C ASN A 157 0.74 14.80 9.19
N VAL A 158 1.31 14.57 8.00
CA VAL A 158 2.06 13.34 7.70
C VAL A 158 3.48 13.48 8.22
N ALA A 159 3.88 12.57 9.11
CA ALA A 159 5.17 12.54 9.77
C ALA A 159 6.18 11.58 9.12
N GLY A 160 5.72 10.64 8.30
CA GLY A 160 6.60 9.73 7.56
C GLY A 160 5.86 8.82 6.58
N LEU A 161 6.59 8.30 5.60
CA LEU A 161 6.11 7.44 4.53
C LEU A 161 6.92 6.16 4.50
N VAL A 162 6.23 5.02 4.36
CA VAL A 162 6.82 3.69 4.13
C VAL A 162 6.25 3.12 2.84
N LEU A 163 7.08 3.05 1.80
CA LEU A 163 6.69 2.73 0.44
C LEU A 163 7.37 1.43 -0.02
N HIS A 164 6.61 0.33 -0.02
CA HIS A 164 7.09 -0.97 -0.51
C HIS A 164 6.77 -1.13 -2.00
N TYR A 165 7.78 -1.48 -2.80
CA TYR A 165 7.72 -1.71 -4.25
C TYR A 165 6.75 -0.77 -5.00
N PRO A 166 6.96 0.56 -4.89
CA PRO A 166 5.94 1.53 -5.25
C PRO A 166 5.68 1.62 -6.75
N PHE A 167 4.41 1.72 -7.12
CA PHE A 167 3.98 2.18 -8.44
C PHE A 167 3.93 3.72 -8.45
N LEU A 168 4.58 4.38 -9.40
CA LEU A 168 4.78 5.85 -9.35
C LEU A 168 4.51 6.57 -10.66
N ASP A 169 4.41 5.85 -11.78
CA ASP A 169 4.27 6.40 -13.13
C ASP A 169 3.27 5.60 -13.97
N ALA A 170 2.08 6.17 -14.17
CA ALA A 170 1.06 5.69 -15.09
C ALA A 170 1.17 6.27 -16.51
N PHE A 171 2.00 7.30 -16.71
CA PHE A 171 2.21 7.96 -18.01
C PHE A 171 3.15 7.15 -18.90
N THR A 172 4.24 6.62 -18.34
CA THR A 172 5.17 5.77 -19.07
C THR A 172 4.56 4.37 -19.23
N PRO A 173 4.38 3.87 -20.47
CA PRO A 173 3.81 2.55 -20.68
C PRO A 173 4.66 1.45 -20.05
N PRO A 174 4.05 0.36 -19.53
CA PRO A 174 4.79 -0.83 -19.14
C PRO A 174 5.65 -1.37 -20.29
N ASP A 175 6.77 -2.00 -19.97
CA ASP A 175 7.64 -2.62 -20.98
C ASP A 175 7.33 -4.12 -21.09
N PRO A 176 6.83 -4.62 -22.24
CA PRO A 176 6.52 -6.04 -22.43
C PRO A 176 7.75 -6.95 -22.43
N ALA A 177 8.96 -6.38 -22.51
CA ALA A 177 10.21 -7.13 -22.40
C ALA A 177 10.67 -7.32 -20.95
N LYS A 178 10.00 -6.70 -19.97
CA LYS A 178 10.30 -6.78 -18.54
C LYS A 178 9.30 -7.67 -17.80
N GLY A 179 9.72 -8.12 -16.63
CA GLY A 179 8.93 -8.98 -15.74
C GLY A 179 9.32 -10.45 -15.84
N ARG A 180 9.20 -11.14 -14.71
CA ARG A 180 9.38 -12.59 -14.56
C ARG A 180 8.01 -13.26 -14.55
N ALA A 181 8.00 -14.59 -14.65
CA ALA A 181 6.75 -15.37 -14.62
C ALA A 181 5.93 -15.22 -13.31
N ILE A 182 6.57 -14.75 -12.22
CA ILE A 182 5.91 -14.50 -10.94
C ILE A 182 5.29 -13.10 -10.86
N ASP A 183 5.73 -12.16 -11.69
CA ASP A 183 5.29 -10.78 -11.65
C ASP A 183 3.94 -10.62 -12.38
N LEU A 184 3.30 -9.46 -12.21
CA LEU A 184 2.02 -9.18 -12.83
C LEU A 184 2.14 -9.20 -14.37
N PRO A 185 1.21 -9.85 -15.10
CA PRO A 185 1.26 -9.87 -16.56
C PRO A 185 1.23 -8.46 -17.18
N TYR A 186 1.97 -8.28 -18.28
CA TYR A 186 2.04 -7.02 -19.03
C TYR A 186 0.66 -6.44 -19.35
N GLU A 187 -0.26 -7.28 -19.84
CA GLU A 187 -1.61 -6.86 -20.22
C GLU A 187 -2.40 -6.34 -19.01
N MET A 188 -2.19 -6.90 -17.82
CA MET A 188 -2.82 -6.42 -16.59
C MET A 188 -2.24 -5.08 -16.13
N MET A 189 -0.92 -4.88 -16.24
CA MET A 189 -0.31 -3.57 -15.95
C MET A 189 -0.87 -2.47 -16.88
N VAL A 190 -1.01 -2.77 -18.18
CA VAL A 190 -1.62 -1.84 -19.14
C VAL A 190 -3.07 -1.53 -18.76
N ALA A 191 -3.86 -2.55 -18.40
CA ALA A 191 -5.25 -2.36 -18.00
C ALA A 191 -5.40 -1.54 -16.70
N PHE A 192 -4.53 -1.75 -15.72
CA PHE A 192 -4.52 -0.96 -14.49
C PHE A 192 -4.25 0.53 -14.77
N ASN A 193 -3.27 0.85 -15.61
CA ASN A 193 -3.00 2.23 -16.01
C ASN A 193 -4.21 2.85 -16.75
N ASP A 194 -4.80 2.12 -17.69
CA ASP A 194 -5.97 2.56 -18.46
C ASP A 194 -7.18 2.85 -17.56
N TRP A 195 -7.54 1.90 -16.68
CA TRP A 195 -8.70 2.08 -15.79
C TRP A 195 -8.48 3.11 -14.69
N TYR A 196 -7.26 3.26 -14.18
CA TYR A 196 -6.96 4.23 -13.13
C TYR A 196 -6.95 5.66 -13.68
N THR A 197 -6.32 5.88 -14.84
CA THR A 197 -6.26 7.20 -15.48
C THR A 197 -7.61 7.58 -16.10
N ALA A 198 -8.31 6.64 -16.75
CA ALA A 198 -9.60 6.84 -17.41
C ALA A 198 -9.67 8.11 -18.29
N GLY A 199 -8.57 8.42 -18.99
CA GLY A 199 -8.46 9.58 -19.88
C GLY A 199 -8.05 10.89 -19.20
N ALA A 200 -7.82 10.90 -17.89
CA ALA A 200 -7.17 12.01 -17.19
C ALA A 200 -5.69 12.17 -17.63
N ASP A 201 -5.09 13.32 -17.31
CA ASP A 201 -3.65 13.51 -17.54
C ASP A 201 -2.85 12.58 -16.62
N ALA A 202 -2.28 11.53 -17.19
CA ALA A 202 -1.47 10.55 -16.45
C ALA A 202 -0.21 11.17 -15.80
N ARG A 203 0.17 12.40 -16.16
CA ARG A 203 1.27 13.15 -15.52
C ARG A 203 0.82 13.99 -14.33
N ASP A 204 -0.47 14.01 -14.02
CA ASP A 204 -0.98 14.62 -12.79
C ASP A 204 -0.25 13.98 -11.60
N PRO A 205 0.40 14.77 -10.72
CA PRO A 205 1.16 14.23 -9.59
C PRO A 205 0.30 13.46 -8.57
N PHE A 206 -1.02 13.59 -8.60
CA PHE A 206 -1.95 12.81 -7.79
C PHE A 206 -2.35 11.47 -8.42
N ILE A 207 -1.95 11.23 -9.67
CA ILE A 207 -2.05 9.93 -10.37
C ILE A 207 -0.67 9.28 -10.46
N SER A 208 0.34 10.07 -10.84
CA SER A 208 1.72 9.65 -11.01
C SER A 208 2.65 10.55 -10.17
N PRO A 209 2.85 10.23 -8.88
CA PRO A 209 3.70 11.02 -7.99
C PRO A 209 5.15 11.19 -8.47
N ALA A 210 5.62 10.37 -9.42
CA ALA A 210 6.90 10.60 -10.10
C ALA A 210 7.01 11.99 -10.75
N PHE A 211 5.89 12.60 -11.12
CA PHE A 211 5.80 13.94 -11.73
C PHE A 211 5.52 15.08 -10.74
N ALA A 212 5.45 14.82 -9.43
CA ALA A 212 5.28 15.85 -8.40
C ALA A 212 6.29 16.99 -8.55
N HIS A 213 5.93 18.23 -8.23
CA HIS A 213 6.88 19.35 -8.37
C HIS A 213 8.03 19.24 -7.37
N ASP A 214 9.23 19.72 -7.75
CA ASP A 214 10.43 19.65 -6.89
C ASP A 214 10.21 20.28 -5.52
N VAL A 215 9.46 21.39 -5.45
CA VAL A 215 9.11 22.06 -4.18
C VAL A 215 8.25 21.18 -3.29
N GLN A 216 7.35 20.38 -3.86
CA GLN A 216 6.52 19.45 -3.09
C GLN A 216 7.36 18.28 -2.60
N LEU A 217 8.24 17.73 -3.46
CA LEU A 217 9.16 16.66 -3.08
C LEU A 217 10.09 17.08 -1.94
N ALA A 218 10.67 18.27 -2.02
CA ALA A 218 11.55 18.80 -0.96
C ALA A 218 10.82 19.05 0.37
N ALA A 219 9.49 19.22 0.34
CA ALA A 219 8.66 19.46 1.51
C ALA A 219 8.05 18.19 2.11
N LEU A 220 8.31 17.01 1.54
CA LEU A 220 7.85 15.74 2.11
C LEU A 220 8.57 15.46 3.45
N PRO A 221 7.91 14.76 4.40
CA PRO A 221 8.58 14.20 5.56
C PRO A 221 9.51 13.05 5.13
N LEU A 222 10.13 12.37 6.09
CA LEU A 222 10.95 11.18 5.81
C LEU A 222 10.19 10.19 4.90
N VAL A 223 10.78 9.89 3.74
CA VAL A 223 10.30 8.88 2.80
C VAL A 223 11.20 7.65 2.86
N THR A 224 10.67 6.50 3.20
CA THR A 224 11.41 5.23 3.09
C THR A 224 10.88 4.43 1.92
N MET A 225 11.78 4.02 1.02
CA MET A 225 11.45 3.27 -0.19
C MET A 225 12.15 1.93 -0.19
N TYR A 226 11.36 0.88 -0.39
CA TYR A 226 11.78 -0.51 -0.43
C TYR A 226 11.39 -1.15 -1.78
N PRO A 227 12.03 -0.76 -2.89
CA PRO A 227 11.75 -1.38 -4.18
C PRO A 227 12.37 -2.78 -4.25
N VAL A 228 11.78 -3.66 -5.05
CA VAL A 228 12.33 -5.00 -5.30
C VAL A 228 13.33 -4.94 -6.47
N VAL A 229 14.47 -5.62 -6.35
CA VAL A 229 15.57 -5.52 -7.31
C VAL A 229 15.19 -5.99 -8.73
N ASP A 230 14.42 -7.07 -8.83
CA ASP A 230 14.01 -7.67 -10.12
C ASP A 230 12.59 -7.28 -10.55
N ASP A 231 12.04 -6.19 -9.99
CA ASP A 231 10.67 -5.74 -10.25
C ASP A 231 10.62 -4.74 -11.42
N PRO A 232 9.68 -4.89 -12.39
CA PRO A 232 9.52 -3.95 -13.49
C PRO A 232 9.28 -2.49 -13.04
N LEU A 233 8.78 -2.25 -11.83
CA LEU A 233 8.53 -0.91 -11.28
C LEU A 233 9.78 -0.25 -10.68
N LYS A 234 10.87 -1.00 -10.46
CA LYS A 234 12.06 -0.50 -9.76
C LYS A 234 12.63 0.77 -10.39
N GLU A 235 12.64 0.85 -11.72
CA GLU A 235 13.18 2.02 -12.44
C GLU A 235 12.41 3.31 -12.12
N GLN A 236 11.10 3.22 -11.85
CA GLN A 236 10.31 4.36 -11.42
C GLN A 236 10.79 4.86 -10.04
N ALA A 237 11.05 3.92 -9.12
CA ALA A 237 11.57 4.22 -7.79
C ALA A 237 13.00 4.77 -7.84
N ASP A 238 13.88 4.22 -8.71
CA ASP A 238 15.23 4.74 -8.94
C ASP A 238 15.20 6.20 -9.41
N ALA A 239 14.37 6.49 -10.42
CA ALA A 239 14.25 7.83 -10.98
C ALA A 239 13.74 8.85 -9.95
N LEU A 240 12.72 8.48 -9.17
CA LEU A 240 12.17 9.34 -8.14
C LEU A 240 13.14 9.53 -6.97
N TYR A 241 13.84 8.48 -6.53
CA TYR A 241 14.86 8.57 -5.48
C TYR A 241 15.97 9.56 -5.84
N GLU A 242 16.55 9.45 -7.04
CA GLU A 242 17.60 10.37 -7.49
C GLU A 242 17.10 11.81 -7.58
N ARG A 243 15.83 12.01 -7.93
CA ARG A 243 15.20 13.33 -7.94
C ARG A 243 14.99 13.87 -6.53
N MET A 244 14.43 13.08 -5.61
CA MET A 244 14.22 13.43 -4.21
C MET A 244 15.54 13.83 -3.52
N LYS A 245 16.59 13.04 -3.73
CA LYS A 245 17.93 13.34 -3.23
C LYS A 245 18.48 14.66 -3.76
N ARG A 246 18.28 14.95 -5.05
CA ARG A 246 18.74 16.21 -5.68
C ARG A 246 18.05 17.44 -5.10
N VAL A 247 16.76 17.35 -4.78
CA VAL A 247 15.97 18.47 -4.24
C VAL A 247 16.07 18.59 -2.72
N GLY A 248 16.80 17.69 -2.05
CA GLY A 248 17.04 17.74 -0.61
C GLY A 248 15.91 17.15 0.24
N CYS A 249 15.07 16.27 -0.33
CA CYS A 249 14.10 15.48 0.43
C CYS A 249 14.84 14.49 1.34
N ASP A 250 14.34 14.28 2.56
CA ASP A 250 14.84 13.21 3.44
C ASP A 250 14.28 11.87 2.95
N VAL A 251 15.15 11.07 2.33
CA VAL A 251 14.75 9.82 1.68
C VAL A 251 15.74 8.70 2.01
N LEU A 252 15.21 7.59 2.54
CA LEU A 252 15.91 6.32 2.71
C LEU A 252 15.51 5.37 1.60
N TYR A 253 16.50 4.77 0.94
CA TYR A 253 16.29 3.90 -0.21
C TYR A 253 17.00 2.57 0.00
N ARG A 254 16.22 1.49 0.10
CA ARG A 254 16.71 0.14 0.43
C ARG A 254 16.13 -0.91 -0.53
N PRO A 255 16.76 -1.13 -1.70
CA PRO A 255 16.36 -2.20 -2.60
C PRO A 255 16.37 -3.57 -1.91
N VAL A 256 15.38 -4.40 -2.20
CA VAL A 256 15.18 -5.72 -1.59
C VAL A 256 15.44 -6.80 -2.63
N GLU A 257 16.37 -7.70 -2.32
CA GLU A 257 16.76 -8.83 -3.16
C GLU A 257 16.04 -10.12 -2.75
N GLY A 258 15.99 -11.10 -3.67
CA GLY A 258 15.50 -12.44 -3.36
C GLY A 258 13.99 -12.55 -3.14
N VAL A 259 13.23 -11.52 -3.53
CA VAL A 259 11.76 -11.45 -3.41
C VAL A 259 11.11 -11.05 -4.74
N TYR A 260 9.79 -10.86 -4.72
CA TYR A 260 9.00 -10.50 -5.89
C TYR A 260 7.98 -9.41 -5.54
N HIS A 261 7.35 -8.83 -6.55
CA HIS A 261 6.34 -7.80 -6.35
C HIS A 261 5.16 -8.36 -5.52
N GLY A 262 4.79 -7.69 -4.42
CA GLY A 262 3.72 -8.15 -3.53
C GLY A 262 4.18 -9.05 -2.37
N TYR A 263 5.49 -9.30 -2.20
CA TYR A 263 6.01 -10.25 -1.20
C TYR A 263 5.57 -9.98 0.25
N ILE A 264 5.32 -8.71 0.63
CA ILE A 264 4.87 -8.37 1.99
C ILE A 264 3.42 -8.82 2.20
N GLU A 265 2.52 -8.36 1.34
CA GLU A 265 1.08 -8.65 1.41
C GLU A 265 0.82 -10.16 1.27
N ASP A 266 1.62 -10.85 0.47
CA ASP A 266 1.51 -12.31 0.30
C ASP A 266 2.02 -13.09 1.52
N ALA A 267 3.06 -12.59 2.19
CA ALA A 267 3.60 -13.21 3.40
C ALA A 267 2.70 -12.97 4.62
N ALA A 268 2.11 -11.79 4.72
CA ALA A 268 1.22 -11.41 5.82
C ALA A 268 -0.04 -12.29 5.89
N ASP A 269 -0.49 -12.81 4.75
CA ASP A 269 -1.65 -13.68 4.64
C ASP A 269 -1.42 -14.84 3.66
N ILE A 270 -0.57 -15.79 4.08
CA ILE A 270 -0.14 -16.92 3.24
C ILE A 270 -1.31 -17.80 2.76
N GLU A 271 -2.37 -17.92 3.56
CA GLU A 271 -3.56 -18.67 3.20
C GLU A 271 -4.32 -18.00 2.06
N MET A 272 -4.54 -16.69 2.17
CA MET A 272 -5.18 -15.90 1.12
C MET A 272 -4.33 -15.85 -0.14
N TYR A 273 -3.01 -15.69 -0.01
CA TYR A 273 -2.08 -15.77 -1.13
C TYR A 273 -2.24 -17.09 -1.89
N ARG A 274 -2.24 -18.23 -1.19
CA ARG A 274 -2.43 -19.56 -1.81
C ARG A 274 -3.81 -19.72 -2.44
N ALA A 275 -4.85 -19.12 -1.86
CA ALA A 275 -6.22 -19.20 -2.36
C ALA A 275 -6.49 -18.36 -3.61
N THR A 276 -5.74 -17.27 -3.80
CA THR A 276 -5.98 -16.28 -4.86
C THR A 276 -4.91 -16.25 -5.94
N SER A 277 -3.77 -16.90 -5.72
CA SER A 277 -2.69 -16.99 -6.69
C SER A 277 -2.78 -18.24 -7.55
N MET A 278 -2.27 -18.16 -8.78
CA MET A 278 -2.12 -19.32 -9.64
C MET A 278 -1.13 -20.32 -9.02
N SER A 279 -1.39 -21.61 -9.15
CA SER A 279 -0.51 -22.66 -8.60
C SER A 279 0.93 -22.58 -9.12
N GLN A 280 1.13 -22.07 -10.34
CA GLN A 280 2.45 -21.82 -10.91
C GLN A 280 3.19 -20.70 -10.18
N THR A 281 2.53 -19.56 -9.92
CA THR A 281 3.07 -18.44 -9.13
C THR A 281 3.47 -18.92 -7.74
N VAL A 282 2.59 -19.71 -7.09
CA VAL A 282 2.86 -20.31 -5.78
C VAL A 282 4.07 -21.25 -5.84
N ALA A 283 4.23 -22.04 -6.91
CA ALA A 283 5.31 -23.02 -7.03
C ALA A 283 6.70 -22.40 -7.31
N ILE A 284 6.76 -21.21 -7.91
CA ILE A 284 8.04 -20.56 -8.27
C ILE A 284 8.46 -19.47 -7.27
N ARG A 285 7.69 -19.25 -6.20
CA ARG A 285 8.02 -18.26 -5.17
C ARG A 285 9.31 -18.65 -4.43
N PRO A 286 10.19 -17.69 -4.06
CA PRO A 286 11.36 -18.00 -3.25
C PRO A 286 10.97 -18.52 -1.86
N ASP A 287 11.63 -19.56 -1.35
CA ASP A 287 11.27 -20.15 -0.04
C ASP A 287 11.43 -19.14 1.12
N SER A 288 12.45 -18.28 1.05
CA SER A 288 12.76 -17.31 2.10
C SER A 288 11.92 -16.02 2.04
N PHE A 289 11.01 -15.87 1.08
CA PHE A 289 10.35 -14.58 0.83
C PHE A 289 9.59 -14.04 2.05
N ALA A 290 8.94 -14.93 2.82
CA ALA A 290 8.17 -14.55 3.99
C ALA A 290 9.08 -14.09 5.14
N GLN A 291 10.23 -14.74 5.34
CA GLN A 291 11.23 -14.28 6.31
C GLN A 291 11.76 -12.88 5.95
N VAL A 292 12.04 -12.65 4.65
CA VAL A 292 12.45 -11.33 4.16
C VAL A 292 11.32 -10.32 4.34
N ALA A 293 10.06 -10.71 4.12
CA ALA A 293 8.88 -9.86 4.37
C ALA A 293 8.83 -9.36 5.81
N GLY A 294 8.89 -10.28 6.79
CA GLY A 294 8.85 -9.91 8.20
C GLY A 294 10.00 -9.00 8.62
N GLN A 295 11.21 -9.30 8.16
CA GLN A 295 12.37 -8.46 8.43
C GLN A 295 12.21 -7.06 7.84
N LYS A 296 11.84 -6.96 6.56
CA LYS A 296 11.75 -5.67 5.86
C LYS A 296 10.57 -4.83 6.33
N MET A 297 9.45 -5.46 6.70
CA MET A 297 8.35 -4.74 7.35
C MET A 297 8.81 -4.09 8.65
N LYS A 298 9.41 -4.87 9.56
CA LYS A 298 9.93 -4.36 10.85
C LYS A 298 10.93 -3.22 10.64
N GLU A 299 11.96 -3.44 9.82
CA GLU A 299 12.98 -2.43 9.51
C GLU A 299 12.34 -1.14 8.96
N SER A 300 11.40 -1.26 8.02
CA SER A 300 10.77 -0.12 7.37
C SER A 300 9.92 0.74 8.31
N LEU A 301 9.26 0.11 9.29
CA LEU A 301 8.49 0.80 10.32
C LEU A 301 9.40 1.39 11.41
N GLU A 302 10.51 0.73 11.75
CA GLU A 302 11.48 1.26 12.71
C GLU A 302 12.14 2.56 12.21
N ASP A 303 12.32 2.71 10.90
CA ASP A 303 12.84 3.95 10.33
C ASP A 303 11.97 5.17 10.62
N VAL A 304 10.64 4.99 10.67
CA VAL A 304 9.68 6.11 10.81
C VAL A 304 9.07 6.21 12.22
N LEU A 305 8.84 5.08 12.90
CA LEU A 305 8.23 5.03 14.24
C LEU A 305 9.27 4.91 15.37
N GLY A 306 10.54 4.63 15.02
CA GLY A 306 11.57 4.28 15.98
C GLY A 306 11.50 2.81 16.43
N PRO A 307 12.28 2.40 17.45
CA PRO A 307 12.45 1.00 17.81
C PRO A 307 11.15 0.36 18.31
N VAL A 308 10.99 -0.94 18.00
CA VAL A 308 9.86 -1.76 18.43
C VAL A 308 9.67 -1.74 19.96
N LYS A 309 8.40 -1.89 20.39
CA LYS A 309 8.00 -2.00 21.80
C LYS A 309 7.88 -3.45 22.25
N ARG A 310 7.60 -4.36 21.31
CA ARG A 310 7.45 -5.80 21.54
C ARG A 310 8.10 -6.55 20.40
N ASP A 311 8.77 -7.66 20.72
CA ASP A 311 9.32 -8.56 19.71
C ASP A 311 8.31 -9.69 19.48
N LEU A 312 7.56 -9.60 18.37
CA LEU A 312 6.53 -10.55 17.99
C LEU A 312 6.83 -11.09 16.59
N PRO A 313 6.58 -12.39 16.33
CA PRO A 313 6.77 -12.97 15.02
C PRO A 313 5.84 -12.30 14.00
N PHE A 314 6.33 -12.10 12.79
CA PHE A 314 5.53 -11.57 11.68
C PHE A 314 4.39 -12.54 11.33
N PRO A 315 3.17 -12.05 11.05
CA PRO A 315 2.04 -12.91 10.73
C PRO A 315 2.29 -13.73 9.45
N GLY A 316 1.66 -14.91 9.37
CA GLY A 316 1.78 -15.80 8.20
C GLY A 316 3.09 -16.57 8.08
N ILE A 317 4.11 -16.26 8.89
CA ILE A 317 5.28 -17.12 9.09
C ILE A 317 4.95 -18.04 10.26
N GLU A 318 4.69 -19.32 9.98
CA GLU A 318 4.71 -20.32 11.05
C GLU A 318 6.08 -20.29 11.72
N SER A 319 6.12 -20.26 13.04
CA SER A 319 7.35 -20.46 13.81
C SER A 319 7.83 -21.90 13.65
N GLU A 320 8.24 -22.30 12.45
CA GLU A 320 8.96 -23.54 12.24
C GLU A 320 10.36 -23.39 12.87
N GLY A 321 10.52 -23.90 14.10
CA GLY A 321 11.85 -24.16 14.68
C GLY A 321 12.31 -23.24 15.83
N MET A 322 11.50 -23.08 16.87
CA MET A 322 12.02 -22.83 18.23
C MET A 322 11.57 -23.94 19.18
N LEU A 323 12.13 -25.14 18.99
CA LEU A 323 12.23 -26.20 20.01
C LEU A 323 13.59 -26.88 19.87
#